data_AF-A0AAE0QP59-F1
#
_entry.id   AF-A0AAE0QP59-F1
#
_cell.length_a   1.000
_cell.length_b   1.000
_cell.length_c   1.000
_cell.angle_alpha   90.00
_cell.angle_beta   90.00
_cell.angle_gamma   90.00
#
_symmetry.space_group_name_H-M   'P 1'
#
loop_
_entity.id
_entity.type
_entity.pdbx_description
1 polymer ?
#
loop_
_entity_poly.entity_id
_entity_poly.type
_entity_poly.pdbx_seq_one_letter_code
_entity_poly.pdbx_strand_id
1 'polypeptide(L)'
;SFLQPVPSSILCPITFQCSLHTFFILKSSHTDGIMTKVSVQCIVCNLICVGVLCVEPNITVSGCVGTTAVLPCKLQSENIEKLYIRWTMDSETVFERRGEDVYQGEGYEGRVDVPDKELRKGNCSLVLYNLKLTDAAVYTSYELVKRTRTSDRSKRAAIPKLILISSVELSVSGDAGMKCPHLLVMVLSLCLMFTRPALL
;
A
#
# COMPACT_ATOMS: atom_id res chain seq x y z
N SER A 1 5.41 22.15 -29.40
CA SER A 1 5.04 22.57 -28.03
C SER A 1 3.71 21.92 -27.66
N PHE A 2 3.77 20.73 -27.06
CA PHE A 2 2.61 20.07 -26.45
C PHE A 2 3.07 19.56 -25.09
N LEU A 3 2.58 20.19 -24.03
CA LEU A 3 2.74 19.74 -22.65
C LEU A 3 1.79 18.56 -22.43
N GLN A 4 2.32 17.42 -21.97
CA GLN A 4 1.51 16.34 -21.40
C GLN A 4 1.57 16.38 -19.87
N PRO A 5 0.50 15.92 -19.18
CA PRO A 5 0.35 16.04 -17.73
C PRO A 5 1.17 14.98 -16.97
N VAL A 6 1.65 15.39 -15.80
CA VAL A 6 2.39 14.58 -14.83
C VAL A 6 1.41 13.65 -14.08
N PRO A 7 1.71 12.35 -13.85
CA PRO A 7 0.81 11.48 -13.12
C PRO A 7 0.85 11.83 -11.62
N SER A 8 -0.35 11.98 -11.06
CA SER A 8 -0.60 12.35 -9.66
C SER A 8 -0.04 11.28 -8.73
N SER A 9 0.97 11.66 -7.95
CA SER A 9 1.34 10.94 -6.73
C SER A 9 0.13 10.91 -5.79
N ILE A 10 -0.02 9.76 -5.16
CA ILE A 10 -1.14 9.33 -4.31
C ILE A 10 -1.40 10.39 -3.23
N LEU A 11 -2.40 11.24 -3.48
CA LEU A 11 -2.98 12.09 -2.44
C LEU A 11 -3.74 11.17 -1.49
N CYS A 12 -3.37 11.24 -0.22
CA CYS A 12 -4.15 10.71 0.89
C CYS A 12 -5.61 11.21 0.76
N PRO A 13 -6.65 10.38 0.85
CA PRO A 13 -8.04 10.80 0.68
C PRO A 13 -8.55 11.77 1.77
N ILE A 14 -7.70 12.16 2.72
CA ILE A 14 -8.06 12.99 3.87
C ILE A 14 -7.75 14.49 3.62
N THR A 15 -6.93 14.85 2.63
CA THR A 15 -6.66 16.27 2.30
C THR A 15 -7.82 16.97 1.60
N PHE A 16 -8.83 16.23 1.12
CA PHE A 16 -10.00 16.83 0.46
C PHE A 16 -11.10 17.30 1.42
N GLN A 17 -11.11 16.87 2.69
CA GLN A 17 -12.18 17.23 3.63
C GLN A 17 -11.91 18.52 4.42
N CYS A 18 -10.65 18.99 4.50
CA CYS A 18 -10.30 20.20 5.26
C CYS A 18 -10.40 21.52 4.46
N SER A 19 -10.68 21.49 3.15
CA SER A 19 -10.77 22.73 2.33
C SER A 19 -12.20 23.29 2.20
N LEU A 20 -13.22 22.61 2.73
CA LEU A 20 -14.63 22.98 2.48
C LEU A 20 -15.35 23.66 3.64
N HIS A 21 -14.62 24.29 4.58
CA HIS A 21 -15.23 25.10 5.65
C HIS A 21 -14.60 26.49 5.80
N THR A 22 -14.17 27.08 4.68
CA THR A 22 -13.71 28.50 4.60
C THR A 22 -14.68 29.39 3.83
N PHE A 23 -15.92 28.94 3.64
CA PHE A 23 -17.05 29.80 3.24
C PHE A 23 -18.01 29.92 4.43
N PHE A 24 -18.69 31.06 4.57
CA PHE A 24 -19.49 31.53 5.73
C PHE A 24 -18.62 32.28 6.78
N ILE A 25 -18.67 33.60 6.99
CA ILE A 25 -19.61 34.66 6.65
C ILE A 25 -18.81 35.97 6.53
N LEU A 26 -18.84 36.62 5.35
CA LEU A 26 -18.80 38.08 5.30
C LEU A 26 -20.22 38.56 5.61
N LYS A 27 -20.41 39.17 6.78
CA LYS A 27 -21.47 40.15 6.99
C LYS A 27 -20.83 41.43 7.49
N SER A 28 -20.75 42.39 6.58
CA SER A 28 -20.53 43.79 6.92
C SER A 28 -21.80 44.37 7.54
N SER A 29 -21.65 45.11 8.63
CA SER A 29 -22.55 46.22 8.94
C SER A 29 -21.70 47.32 9.57
N HIS A 30 -21.45 48.36 8.78
CA HIS A 30 -20.94 49.64 9.25
C HIS A 30 -22.14 50.48 9.73
N THR A 31 -22.20 50.75 11.03
CA THR A 31 -22.91 51.90 11.60
C THR A 31 -22.08 52.40 12.77
N ASP A 32 -21.51 53.59 12.55
CA ASP A 32 -21.07 54.64 13.48
C ASP A 32 -20.34 54.25 14.77
N GLY A 33 -19.04 54.57 14.75
CA GLY A 33 -18.30 55.00 15.94
C GLY A 33 -17.81 53.89 16.87
N ILE A 34 -16.62 54.11 17.41
CA ILE A 34 -15.96 53.33 18.48
C ILE A 34 -15.17 52.12 17.97
N MET A 35 -13.87 52.36 17.86
CA MET A 35 -12.82 51.41 17.56
C MET A 35 -12.52 50.53 18.79
N THR A 36 -13.41 49.60 19.11
CA THR A 36 -13.15 48.54 20.11
C THR A 36 -13.72 47.20 19.62
N LYS A 37 -12.95 46.47 18.82
CA LYS A 37 -13.19 45.05 18.52
C LYS A 37 -11.88 44.30 18.71
N VAL A 38 -11.62 43.97 19.98
CA VAL A 38 -11.73 42.59 20.48
C VAL A 38 -10.83 41.67 19.65
N SER A 39 -9.60 41.55 20.13
CA SER A 39 -8.71 40.45 19.79
C SER A 39 -9.40 39.15 20.16
N VAL A 40 -10.09 38.52 19.19
CA VAL A 40 -10.47 37.11 19.31
C VAL A 40 -9.24 36.31 18.92
N GLN A 41 -8.28 36.29 19.83
CA GLN A 41 -7.21 35.32 19.83
C GLN A 41 -7.87 33.95 19.70
N CYS A 42 -7.57 33.24 18.61
CA CYS A 42 -8.05 31.88 18.37
C CYS A 42 -7.30 30.92 19.32
N ILE A 43 -7.62 30.98 20.61
CA ILE A 43 -7.09 30.08 21.65
C ILE A 43 -7.60 28.65 21.39
N VAL A 44 -8.70 28.50 20.65
CA VAL A 44 -9.31 27.21 20.31
C VAL A 44 -8.52 26.43 19.24
N CYS A 45 -7.63 27.08 18.47
CA CYS A 45 -6.83 26.40 17.44
C CYS A 45 -5.55 25.74 17.99
N ASN A 46 -5.16 25.98 19.25
CA ASN A 46 -3.88 25.51 19.78
C ASN A 46 -3.93 24.16 20.51
N LEU A 47 -5.09 23.51 20.59
CA LEU A 47 -5.25 22.23 21.29
C LEU A 47 -5.58 21.03 20.39
N ILE A 48 -5.77 21.22 19.08
CA ILE A 48 -6.17 20.13 18.18
C ILE A 48 -4.99 19.62 17.32
N CYS A 49 -3.89 20.37 17.22
CA CYS A 49 -2.67 19.88 16.57
C CYS A 49 -1.79 19.03 17.51
N VAL A 50 -2.39 18.30 18.46
CA VAL A 50 -1.67 17.27 19.20
C VAL A 50 -1.56 16.05 18.30
N GLY A 51 -0.44 15.97 17.58
CA GLY A 51 0.11 14.76 16.98
C GLY A 51 -0.82 14.00 16.06
N VAL A 52 -0.78 14.33 14.76
CA VAL A 52 -1.02 13.30 13.75
C VAL A 52 0.11 12.28 13.91
N LEU A 53 -0.16 11.21 14.66
CA LEU A 53 0.63 10.00 14.55
C LEU A 53 0.45 9.53 13.11
N CYS A 54 1.46 9.72 12.28
CA CYS A 54 1.56 9.00 11.02
C CYS A 54 1.68 7.52 11.39
N VAL A 55 0.54 6.86 11.58
CA VAL A 55 0.49 5.41 11.59
C VAL A 55 0.81 5.02 10.15
N GLU A 56 2.00 4.47 9.96
CA GLU A 56 2.37 3.86 8.70
C GLU A 56 1.30 2.82 8.37
N PRO A 57 0.68 2.86 7.18
CA PRO A 57 -0.40 1.95 6.85
C PRO A 57 0.15 0.53 6.82
N ASN A 58 -0.02 -0.22 7.91
CA ASN A 58 0.22 -1.65 7.92
C ASN A 58 -0.81 -2.29 7.00
N ILE A 59 -0.33 -2.88 5.91
CA ILE A 59 -1.19 -3.57 4.95
C ILE A 59 -1.47 -4.96 5.52
N THR A 60 -2.73 -5.26 5.79
CA THR A 60 -3.13 -6.60 6.28
C THR A 60 -3.81 -7.38 5.17
N VAL A 61 -3.36 -8.61 4.94
CA VAL A 61 -3.97 -9.59 4.05
C VAL A 61 -4.43 -10.77 4.90
N SER A 62 -5.65 -11.25 4.66
CA SER A 62 -6.16 -12.45 5.32
C SER A 62 -6.42 -13.54 4.30
N GLY A 63 -6.16 -14.79 4.70
CA GLY A 63 -6.40 -15.96 3.87
C GLY A 63 -6.77 -17.18 4.72
N CYS A 64 -7.34 -18.19 4.08
CA CYS A 64 -7.62 -19.46 4.72
C CYS A 64 -6.58 -20.50 4.32
N VAL A 65 -6.34 -21.50 5.17
CA VAL A 65 -5.48 -22.64 4.81
C VAL A 65 -5.92 -23.24 3.47
N GLY A 66 -4.94 -23.54 2.61
CA GLY A 66 -5.17 -24.10 1.27
C GLY A 66 -5.54 -23.09 0.18
N THR A 67 -5.72 -21.81 0.51
CA THR A 67 -6.02 -20.75 -0.49
C THR A 67 -4.77 -20.06 -1.00
N THR A 68 -4.94 -19.10 -1.91
CA THR A 68 -3.86 -18.27 -2.46
C THR A 68 -3.98 -16.85 -1.91
N ALA A 69 -2.90 -16.32 -1.35
CA ALA A 69 -2.79 -14.90 -1.01
C ALA A 69 -1.97 -14.15 -2.05
N VAL A 70 -2.30 -12.87 -2.23
CA VAL A 70 -1.49 -11.92 -3.00
C VAL A 70 -1.07 -10.80 -2.07
N LEU A 71 0.23 -10.72 -1.77
CA LEU A 71 0.79 -9.69 -0.90
C LEU A 71 1.17 -8.48 -1.76
N PRO A 72 0.50 -7.33 -1.59
CA PRO A 72 0.66 -6.22 -2.50
C PRO A 72 2.04 -5.56 -2.40
N CYS A 73 2.60 -5.26 -3.56
CA CYS A 73 3.84 -4.50 -3.70
C CYS A 73 3.83 -3.76 -5.03
N LYS A 74 4.24 -2.48 -4.99
CA LYS A 74 4.40 -1.65 -6.18
C LYS A 74 5.80 -1.05 -6.18
N LEU A 75 6.54 -1.25 -7.26
CA LEU A 75 7.90 -0.74 -7.38
C LEU A 75 7.92 0.79 -7.27
N GLN A 76 8.97 1.31 -6.64
CA GLN A 76 9.20 2.74 -6.56
C GLN A 76 10.02 3.23 -7.76
N SER A 77 10.90 2.38 -8.28
CA SER A 77 11.74 2.71 -9.42
C SER A 77 11.04 2.50 -10.76
N GLU A 78 11.20 3.47 -11.66
CA GLU A 78 10.80 3.35 -13.07
C GLU A 78 11.79 2.51 -13.90
N ASN A 79 12.96 2.14 -13.34
CA ASN A 79 13.99 1.42 -14.07
C ASN A 79 13.77 -0.10 -14.05
N ILE A 80 12.91 -0.55 -14.96
CA ILE A 80 12.47 -1.94 -15.13
C ILE A 80 13.59 -2.85 -15.68
N GLU A 81 14.64 -2.31 -16.29
CA GLU A 81 15.67 -3.13 -16.97
C GLU A 81 16.60 -3.89 -16.01
N LYS A 82 16.65 -3.51 -14.73
CA LYS A 82 17.48 -4.18 -13.71
C LYS A 82 16.69 -4.46 -12.44
N LEU A 83 15.54 -5.10 -12.65
CA LEU A 83 14.65 -5.55 -11.60
C LEU A 83 15.34 -6.60 -10.72
N TYR A 84 15.47 -6.23 -9.47
CA TYR A 84 15.78 -7.12 -8.38
C TYR A 84 14.72 -6.90 -7.32
N ILE A 85 13.98 -7.95 -7.00
CA ILE A 85 12.98 -7.95 -5.94
C ILE A 85 13.30 -9.09 -4.98
N ARG A 86 13.23 -8.79 -3.69
CA ARG A 86 13.36 -9.78 -2.62
C ARG A 86 12.20 -9.62 -1.65
N TRP A 87 11.58 -10.73 -1.30
CA TRP A 87 10.62 -10.85 -0.21
C TRP A 87 11.23 -11.65 0.94
N THR A 88 11.03 -11.17 2.16
CA THR A 88 11.50 -11.83 3.37
C THR A 88 10.40 -11.96 4.41
N MET A 89 10.47 -13.03 5.19
CA MET A 89 9.69 -13.23 6.42
C MET A 89 10.70 -13.36 7.56
N ASP A 90 10.60 -12.54 8.60
CA ASP A 90 11.50 -12.57 9.77
C ASP A 90 13.00 -12.62 9.43
N SER A 91 13.40 -11.88 8.39
CA SER A 91 14.77 -11.82 7.82
C SER A 91 15.20 -13.04 6.98
N GLU A 92 14.39 -14.09 6.90
CA GLU A 92 14.60 -15.22 5.99
C GLU A 92 14.05 -14.90 4.61
N THR A 93 14.78 -15.31 3.56
CA THR A 93 14.35 -15.03 2.19
C THR A 93 13.25 -16.00 1.78
N VAL A 94 12.08 -15.46 1.46
CA VAL A 94 10.91 -16.21 0.96
C VAL A 94 11.00 -16.36 -0.55
N PHE A 95 11.34 -15.27 -1.24
CA PHE A 95 11.44 -15.24 -2.69
C PHE A 95 12.44 -14.17 -3.13
N GLU A 96 13.23 -14.48 -4.15
CA GLU A 96 14.11 -13.51 -4.80
C GLU A 96 14.03 -13.71 -6.32
N ARG A 97 13.98 -12.58 -7.04
CA ARG A 97 14.06 -12.59 -8.51
C ARG A 97 15.03 -11.54 -9.00
N ARG A 98 15.92 -11.95 -9.90
CA ARG A 98 16.88 -11.10 -10.61
C ARG A 98 16.78 -11.39 -12.10
N GLY A 99 15.98 -10.60 -12.81
CA GLY A 99 15.66 -10.90 -14.21
C GLY A 99 14.96 -12.25 -14.35
N GLU A 100 15.60 -13.19 -15.04
CA GLU A 100 15.08 -14.56 -15.24
C GLU A 100 15.43 -15.50 -14.08
N ASP A 101 16.47 -15.18 -13.30
CA ASP A 101 16.89 -15.99 -12.17
C ASP A 101 15.90 -15.84 -11.02
N VAL A 102 15.42 -16.97 -10.51
CA VAL A 102 14.46 -17.05 -9.41
C VAL A 102 15.01 -17.97 -8.32
N TYR A 103 14.90 -17.52 -7.08
CA TYR A 103 15.15 -18.29 -5.87
C TYR A 103 13.90 -18.31 -4.99
N GLN A 104 13.59 -19.47 -4.43
CA GLN A 104 12.51 -19.67 -3.47
C GLN A 104 13.12 -20.17 -2.17
N GLY A 105 12.70 -19.58 -1.05
CA GLY A 105 13.17 -19.95 0.27
C GLY A 105 12.74 -21.35 0.69
N GLU A 106 13.43 -21.88 1.69
CA GLU A 106 13.08 -23.17 2.29
C GLU A 106 11.64 -23.16 2.81
N GLY A 107 10.85 -24.17 2.45
CA GLY A 107 9.44 -24.29 2.81
C GLY A 107 8.46 -23.52 1.92
N TYR A 108 8.97 -22.73 0.96
CA TYR A 108 8.20 -21.97 -0.02
C TYR A 108 8.28 -22.54 -1.45
N GLU A 109 9.04 -23.61 -1.67
CA GLU A 109 9.26 -24.20 -2.98
C GLU A 109 7.96 -24.60 -3.68
N GLY A 110 7.81 -24.14 -4.92
CA GLY A 110 6.61 -24.34 -5.74
C GLY A 110 5.38 -23.58 -5.25
N ARG A 111 5.47 -22.80 -4.17
CA ARG A 111 4.34 -22.06 -3.57
C ARG A 111 4.42 -20.55 -3.74
N VAL A 112 5.54 -19.99 -4.18
CA VAL A 112 5.70 -18.54 -4.32
C VAL A 112 6.09 -18.12 -5.73
N ASP A 113 5.56 -17.00 -6.18
CA ASP A 113 6.01 -16.33 -7.39
C ASP A 113 5.76 -14.82 -7.33
N VAL A 114 6.62 -14.05 -8.00
CA VAL A 114 6.32 -12.69 -8.45
C VAL A 114 6.26 -12.75 -9.98
N PRO A 115 5.06 -12.74 -10.58
CA PRO A 115 4.91 -12.99 -12.00
C PRO A 115 5.70 -11.97 -12.84
N ASP A 116 6.61 -12.45 -13.69
CA ASP A 116 7.50 -11.60 -14.50
C ASP A 116 6.74 -10.54 -15.31
N LYS A 117 5.61 -10.95 -15.91
CA LYS A 117 4.75 -10.06 -16.70
C LYS A 117 4.19 -8.90 -15.89
N GLU A 118 3.87 -9.13 -14.63
CA GLU A 118 3.33 -8.11 -13.72
C GLU A 118 4.46 -7.26 -13.14
N LEU A 119 5.61 -7.88 -12.84
CA LEU A 119 6.80 -7.18 -12.39
C LEU A 119 7.29 -6.15 -13.42
N ARG A 120 7.30 -6.52 -14.70
CA ARG A 120 7.62 -5.61 -15.82
C ARG A 120 6.64 -4.45 -15.96
N LYS A 121 5.44 -4.54 -15.39
CA LYS A 121 4.45 -3.44 -15.34
C LYS A 121 4.54 -2.62 -14.04
N GLY A 122 5.50 -2.91 -13.16
CA GLY A 122 5.67 -2.25 -11.87
C GLY A 122 4.99 -2.93 -10.69
N ASN A 123 4.36 -4.09 -10.90
CA ASN A 123 3.67 -4.84 -9.85
C ASN A 123 4.56 -5.97 -9.31
N CYS A 124 5.12 -5.77 -8.12
CA CYS A 124 6.02 -6.70 -7.45
C CYS A 124 5.32 -7.59 -6.41
N SER A 125 3.98 -7.69 -6.48
CA SER A 125 3.18 -8.44 -5.51
C SER A 125 3.58 -9.92 -5.48
N LEU A 126 3.76 -10.47 -4.27
CA LEU A 126 4.06 -11.87 -4.06
C LEU A 126 2.77 -12.68 -4.11
N VAL A 127 2.71 -13.67 -4.98
CA VAL A 127 1.64 -14.66 -4.99
C VAL A 127 2.11 -15.85 -4.18
N LEU A 128 1.39 -16.16 -3.10
CA LEU A 128 1.66 -17.31 -2.21
C LEU A 128 0.49 -18.30 -2.29
N TYR A 129 0.76 -19.46 -2.87
CA TYR A 129 -0.19 -20.56 -3.07
C TYR A 129 -0.22 -21.51 -1.88
N ASN A 130 -1.38 -22.15 -1.69
CA ASN A 130 -1.58 -23.21 -0.69
C ASN A 130 -1.12 -22.76 0.71
N LEU A 131 -1.78 -21.74 1.24
CA LEU A 131 -1.49 -21.18 2.55
C LEU A 131 -1.49 -22.23 3.66
N LYS A 132 -0.52 -22.11 4.56
CA LYS A 132 -0.38 -22.87 5.80
C LYS A 132 -0.54 -21.93 6.99
N LEU A 133 -0.91 -22.46 8.15
CA LEU A 133 -0.95 -21.67 9.38
C LEU A 133 0.40 -21.03 9.72
N THR A 134 1.49 -21.71 9.39
CA THR A 134 2.87 -21.23 9.57
C THR A 134 3.26 -20.10 8.62
N ASP A 135 2.46 -19.84 7.58
CA ASP A 135 2.73 -18.72 6.68
C ASP A 135 2.22 -17.39 7.27
N ALA A 136 1.50 -17.41 8.40
CA ALA A 136 1.03 -16.20 9.06
C ALA A 136 2.20 -15.43 9.69
N ALA A 137 2.56 -14.29 9.10
CA ALA A 137 3.71 -13.49 9.48
C ALA A 137 3.68 -12.10 8.85
N VAL A 138 4.67 -11.27 9.18
CA VAL A 138 4.93 -10.01 8.48
C VAL A 138 5.95 -10.24 7.37
N TYR A 139 5.54 -9.97 6.14
CA TYR A 139 6.35 -10.08 4.95
C TYR A 139 6.85 -8.72 4.52
N THR A 140 8.14 -8.65 4.19
CA THR A 140 8.80 -7.41 3.81
C THR A 140 9.38 -7.53 2.41
N SER A 141 9.16 -6.53 1.56
CA SER A 141 9.64 -6.49 0.18
C SER A 141 10.71 -5.43 -0.03
N TYR A 142 11.69 -5.73 -0.89
CA TYR A 142 12.83 -4.86 -1.15
C TYR A 142 13.22 -4.81 -2.64
N GLU A 143 13.52 -3.62 -3.13
CA GLU A 143 14.13 -3.41 -4.45
C GLU A 143 15.60 -2.99 -4.34
N LEU A 144 16.39 -3.32 -5.36
CA LEU A 144 17.77 -2.87 -5.47
C LEU A 144 17.87 -1.67 -6.41
N VAL A 145 18.33 -0.54 -5.90
CA VAL A 145 18.51 0.69 -6.70
C VAL A 145 19.98 1.01 -6.88
N LYS A 146 20.37 1.34 -8.13
CA LYS A 146 21.70 1.86 -8.42
C LYS A 146 21.82 3.29 -7.89
N ARG A 147 22.91 3.60 -7.19
CA ARG A 147 23.24 5.00 -6.89
C ARG A 147 23.40 5.76 -8.21
N THR A 148 22.65 6.85 -8.37
CA THR A 148 22.97 7.90 -9.35
C THR A 148 24.28 8.55 -8.92
N ARG A 149 25.17 8.81 -9.87
CA ARG A 149 26.44 9.49 -9.63
C ARG A 149 26.17 10.93 -9.21
N THR A 150 26.01 11.20 -7.93
CA THR A 150 26.42 12.51 -7.40
C THR A 150 27.93 12.57 -7.57
N SER A 151 28.40 13.71 -8.08
CA SER A 151 29.76 13.99 -8.52
C SER A 151 30.77 13.83 -7.38
N ASP A 152 31.14 12.60 -7.04
CA ASP A 152 32.32 12.33 -6.23
C ASP A 152 33.21 11.29 -6.90
N ARG A 153 34.43 11.73 -7.14
CA ARG A 153 35.37 11.20 -8.11
C ARG A 153 36.14 10.05 -7.45
N SER A 154 35.48 8.92 -7.18
CA SER A 154 36.16 7.72 -6.71
C SER A 154 35.68 6.47 -7.41
N LYS A 155 36.59 5.82 -8.14
CA LYS A 155 36.39 4.58 -8.91
C LYS A 155 36.24 3.35 -7.99
N ARG A 156 35.31 3.37 -7.03
CA ARG A 156 34.86 2.15 -6.34
C ARG A 156 33.63 1.59 -7.05
N ALA A 157 33.56 0.27 -7.18
CA ALA A 157 32.35 -0.41 -7.61
C ALA A 157 31.18 0.12 -6.77
N ALA A 158 30.19 0.73 -7.42
CA ALA A 158 29.06 1.32 -6.72
C ALA A 158 28.27 0.19 -6.05
N ILE A 159 28.36 0.09 -4.72
CA ILE A 159 27.57 -0.87 -3.95
C ILE A 159 26.09 -0.49 -4.14
N PRO A 160 25.27 -1.40 -4.69
CA PRO A 160 23.86 -1.13 -4.91
C PRO A 160 23.10 -1.07 -3.56
N LYS A 161 22.08 -0.21 -3.46
CA LYS A 161 21.33 0.03 -2.23
C LYS A 161 20.04 -0.80 -2.24
N LEU A 162 19.77 -1.54 -1.17
CA LEU A 162 18.49 -2.19 -0.94
C LEU A 162 17.50 -1.19 -0.33
N ILE A 163 16.31 -1.07 -0.88
CA ILE A 163 15.26 -0.15 -0.45
C ILE A 163 14.02 -0.95 -0.07
N LEU A 164 13.49 -0.70 1.12
CA LEU A 164 12.21 -1.23 1.59
C LEU A 164 11.06 -0.67 0.74
N ILE A 165 10.21 -1.53 0.20
CA ILE A 165 9.04 -1.14 -0.59
C ILE A 165 7.76 -1.25 0.24
N SER A 166 7.47 -2.42 0.78
CA SER A 166 6.25 -2.69 1.56
C SER A 166 6.49 -3.65 2.71
N SER A 167 5.65 -3.49 3.75
CA SER A 167 5.49 -4.40 4.87
C SER A 167 4.03 -4.85 4.90
N VAL A 168 3.80 -6.17 4.85
CA VAL A 168 2.46 -6.77 4.73
C VAL A 168 2.29 -7.82 5.82
N GLU A 169 1.29 -7.65 6.68
CA GLU A 169 0.89 -8.64 7.66
C GLU A 169 -0.07 -9.65 7.01
N LEU A 170 0.30 -10.93 7.00
CA LEU A 170 -0.53 -12.02 6.53
C LEU A 170 -1.13 -12.77 7.73
N SER A 171 -2.46 -12.78 7.83
CA SER A 171 -3.20 -13.59 8.79
C SER A 171 -3.77 -14.84 8.11
N VAL A 172 -3.53 -16.02 8.67
CA VAL A 172 -4.06 -17.29 8.13
C VAL A 172 -5.03 -17.93 9.11
N SER A 173 -6.27 -18.17 8.68
CA SER A 173 -7.29 -18.87 9.46
C SER A 173 -7.37 -20.34 9.07
N GLY A 174 -7.26 -21.22 10.06
CA GLY A 174 -7.44 -22.66 9.91
C GLY A 174 -8.78 -23.06 10.50
N ASP A 175 -9.80 -23.15 9.66
CA ASP A 175 -11.04 -23.80 10.05
C ASP A 175 -11.38 -24.86 9.00
N ALA A 176 -11.47 -26.10 9.44
CA ALA A 176 -11.75 -27.25 8.60
C ALA A 176 -13.21 -27.17 8.15
N GLY A 177 -13.48 -26.52 7.01
CA GLY A 177 -14.74 -26.70 6.28
C GLY A 177 -15.60 -25.45 6.06
N MET A 178 -15.20 -24.25 6.45
CA MET A 178 -15.87 -23.03 5.97
C MET A 178 -14.96 -22.29 4.99
N LYS A 179 -15.31 -22.38 3.70
CA LYS A 179 -14.76 -21.54 2.63
C LYS A 179 -14.77 -20.09 3.11
N CYS A 180 -13.65 -19.39 2.90
CA CYS A 180 -13.40 -18.04 3.38
C CYS A 180 -14.65 -17.13 3.34
N PRO A 181 -14.81 -16.19 4.27
CA PRO A 181 -15.96 -15.29 4.31
C PRO A 181 -16.22 -14.59 2.96
N HIS A 182 -15.18 -14.37 2.15
CA HIS A 182 -15.34 -13.83 0.79
C HIS A 182 -16.19 -14.72 -0.13
N LEU A 183 -16.09 -16.05 -0.03
CA LEU A 183 -16.89 -16.98 -0.83
C LEU A 183 -18.32 -17.10 -0.31
N LEU A 184 -18.53 -17.06 1.02
CA LEU A 184 -19.86 -17.01 1.62
C LEU A 184 -20.58 -15.71 1.28
N VAL A 185 -19.89 -14.57 1.32
CA VAL A 185 -20.43 -13.26 0.91
C VAL A 185 -20.75 -13.27 -0.59
N MET A 186 -19.91 -13.87 -1.43
CA MET A 186 -20.22 -14.05 -2.86
C MET A 186 -21.45 -14.92 -3.08
N VAL A 187 -21.57 -16.06 -2.38
CA VAL A 187 -22.71 -16.96 -2.49
C VAL A 187 -23.99 -16.30 -1.98
N LEU A 188 -23.94 -15.60 -0.84
CA LEU A 188 -25.06 -14.84 -0.30
C LEU A 188 -25.47 -13.71 -1.25
N SER A 189 -24.50 -12.99 -1.85
CA SER A 189 -24.79 -11.97 -2.86
C SER A 189 -25.46 -12.57 -4.09
N LEU A 190 -24.99 -13.72 -4.57
CA LEU A 190 -25.59 -14.42 -5.70
C LEU A 190 -27.01 -14.91 -5.37
N CYS A 191 -27.23 -15.48 -4.18
CA CYS A 191 -28.54 -15.90 -3.70
C CYS A 191 -29.52 -14.73 -3.62
N LEU A 192 -29.09 -13.58 -3.10
CA LEU A 192 -29.94 -12.37 -3.03
C LEU A 192 -30.32 -11.82 -4.42
N MET A 193 -29.49 -12.05 -5.43
CA MET A 193 -29.80 -11.69 -6.82
C MET A 193 -30.85 -12.64 -7.44
N PHE A 194 -30.91 -13.90 -7.00
CA PHE A 194 -31.90 -14.89 -7.46
C PHE A 194 -33.20 -14.90 -6.65
N THR A 195 -33.21 -14.36 -5.43
CA THR A 195 -34.42 -14.25 -4.59
C THR A 195 -35.17 -12.94 -4.76
N ARG A 196 -34.77 -12.03 -5.66
CA ARG A 196 -35.64 -10.91 -6.04
C ARG A 196 -36.85 -11.48 -6.78
N PRO A 197 -38.06 -11.45 -6.20
CA PRO A 197 -39.23 -11.84 -6.95
C PRO A 197 -39.35 -10.89 -8.13
N ALA A 198 -39.56 -11.44 -9.32
CA ALA A 198 -40.02 -10.65 -10.45
C ALA A 198 -41.33 -10.00 -10.01
N LEU A 199 -41.26 -8.71 -9.65
CA LEU A 199 -42.43 -7.89 -9.41
C LEU A 199 -43.19 -7.85 -10.74
N LEU A 200 -44.30 -8.57 -10.76
CA LEU A 200 -45.30 -8.63 -11.82
C LEU A 200 -46.51 -7.81 -11.37
#